data_AF-A0A1F8VBH3-F1
#
_entry.id   AF-A0A1F8VBH3-F1
#
_cell.length_a   1.000
_cell.length_b   1.000
_cell.length_c   1.000
_cell.angle_alpha   90.00
_cell.angle_beta   90.00
_cell.angle_gamma   90.00
#
_symmetry.space_group_name_H-M   'P 1'
#
loop_
_entity.id
_entity.type
_entity.pdbx_description
1 polymer ?
#
loop_
_entity_poly.entity_id
_entity_poly.type
_entity_poly.pdbx_seq_one_letter_code
_entity_poly.pdbx_strand_id
1 'polypeptide(L)'
;MIKKKYWIFYFSSLLLLLAASAYPIYMGIKTLNAYIENGAIEVANYPKYIIPYTPMCIGILVVAVLFPLLYKLFKKYSMVAGSVLGVAAFWLSEIGLEQIKVITGYTYETTIEKIAVPLES
;
A
#
# COMPACT_ATOMS: atom_id res chain seq x y z
N MET A 1 -20.61 19.99 -22.55
CA MET A 1 -19.34 20.72 -22.59
C MET A 1 -18.78 20.83 -21.18
N ILE A 2 -17.72 20.09 -20.87
CA ILE A 2 -17.02 20.21 -19.58
C ILE A 2 -16.24 21.54 -19.62
N LYS A 3 -16.60 22.49 -18.75
CA LYS A 3 -15.99 23.83 -18.75
C LYS A 3 -14.49 23.73 -18.43
N LYS A 4 -13.62 24.52 -19.08
CA LYS A 4 -12.16 24.56 -18.82
C LYS A 4 -11.80 24.64 -17.32
N LYS A 5 -12.61 25.38 -16.54
CA LYS A 5 -12.45 25.54 -15.10
C LYS A 5 -12.55 24.22 -14.32
N TYR A 6 -13.39 23.28 -14.78
CA TYR A 6 -13.51 21.95 -14.19
C TYR A 6 -12.26 21.11 -14.41
N TRP A 7 -11.69 21.16 -15.61
CA TRP A 7 -10.45 20.43 -15.94
C TRP A 7 -9.25 20.95 -15.14
N ILE A 8 -9.14 22.26 -14.96
CA ILE A 8 -8.10 22.87 -14.12
C ILE A 8 -8.24 22.43 -12.66
N PHE A 9 -9.46 22.44 -12.12
CA PHE A 9 -9.70 21.96 -10.76
C PHE A 9 -9.36 20.48 -10.62
N TYR A 10 -9.83 19.65 -11.55
CA TYR A 10 -9.56 18.21 -11.59
C TYR A 10 -8.06 17.91 -11.61
N PHE A 11 -7.30 18.52 -12.52
CA PHE A 11 -5.86 18.29 -12.61
C PHE A 11 -5.11 18.82 -11.39
N SER A 12 -5.50 19.96 -10.84
CA SER A 12 -4.89 20.50 -9.62
C SER A 12 -5.12 19.57 -8.42
N SER A 13 -6.35 19.09 -8.23
CA SER A 13 -6.67 18.10 -7.19
C SER A 13 -5.93 16.78 -7.40
N LEU A 14 -5.83 16.31 -8.65
CA LEU A 14 -5.09 15.09 -8.97
C LEU A 14 -3.59 15.24 -8.69
N LEU A 15 -3.00 16.39 -9.04
CA LEU A 15 -1.60 16.70 -8.76
C LEU A 15 -1.32 16.74 -7.26
N LEU A 16 -2.19 17.40 -6.49
CA LEU A 16 -2.11 17.45 -5.03
C LEU A 16 -2.20 16.05 -4.43
N LEU A 17 -3.13 15.23 -4.92
CA LEU A 17 -3.33 13.86 -4.46
C LEU A 17 -2.12 12.97 -4.78
N LEU A 18 -1.53 13.14 -5.96
CA LEU A 18 -0.29 12.47 -6.35
C LEU A 18 0.87 12.90 -5.45
N ALA A 19 1.00 14.19 -5.16
CA ALA A 19 2.04 14.70 -4.27
C ALA A 19 1.89 14.14 -2.84
N ALA A 20 0.67 14.11 -2.29
CA ALA A 20 0.39 13.55 -0.98
C ALA A 20 0.63 12.03 -0.93
N SER A 21 0.33 11.33 -2.03
CA SER A 21 0.49 9.88 -2.12
C SER A 21 1.88 9.43 -2.58
N ALA A 22 2.74 10.36 -3.01
CA ALA A 22 4.06 10.04 -3.57
C ALA A 22 4.94 9.27 -2.58
N TYR A 23 4.92 9.65 -1.30
CA TYR A 23 5.73 9.00 -0.27
C TYR A 23 5.27 7.56 0.02
N PRO A 24 3.99 7.29 0.37
CA PRO A 24 3.51 5.91 0.57
C PRO A 24 3.66 5.02 -0.66
N ILE A 25 3.51 5.56 -1.88
CA ILE A 25 3.66 4.80 -3.12
C ILE A 25 5.12 4.47 -3.38
N TYR A 26 6.03 5.44 -3.23
CA TYR A 26 7.46 5.20 -3.37
C TYR A 26 7.96 4.13 -2.40
N MET A 27 7.54 4.22 -1.13
CA MET A 27 7.88 3.23 -0.13
C MET A 27 7.28 1.86 -0.45
N GLY A 28 6.04 1.80 -0.95
CA GLY A 28 5.43 0.57 -1.45
C GLY A 28 6.22 -0.09 -2.58
N ILE A 29 6.64 0.68 -3.60
CA ILE A 29 7.44 0.17 -4.73
C ILE A 29 8.81 -0.31 -4.26
N LYS A 30 9.48 0.45 -3.38
CA LYS A 30 10.78 0.06 -2.82
C LYS A 30 10.69 -1.28 -2.09
N THR A 31 9.65 -1.45 -1.28
CA THR A 31 9.36 -2.70 -0.58
C THR A 31 9.07 -3.85 -1.54
N LEU A 32 8.28 -3.61 -2.60
CA LEU A 32 7.98 -4.63 -3.62
C LEU A 32 9.24 -5.06 -4.39
N ASN A 33 10.08 -4.11 -4.80
CA ASN A 33 11.35 -4.41 -5.49
C ASN A 33 12.30 -5.19 -4.58
N ALA A 34 12.44 -4.77 -3.32
CA ALA A 34 13.25 -5.50 -2.35
C ALA A 34 12.75 -6.94 -2.13
N TYR A 35 11.43 -7.15 -2.14
CA TYR A 35 10.82 -8.48 -2.08
C TYR A 35 11.11 -9.34 -3.32
N ILE A 36 11.01 -8.76 -4.52
CA ILE A 36 11.29 -9.47 -5.78
C ILE A 36 12.77 -9.87 -5.87
N GLU A 37 13.67 -8.99 -5.44
CA GLU A 37 15.12 -9.24 -5.52
C GLU A 37 15.62 -10.23 -4.46
N ASN A 38 15.14 -10.14 -3.22
CA ASN A 38 15.69 -10.90 -2.09
C ASN A 38 14.76 -11.99 -1.56
N GLY A 39 13.52 -12.09 -2.06
CA GLY A 39 12.50 -13.04 -1.60
C GLY A 39 11.99 -12.79 -0.17
N ALA A 40 12.63 -11.89 0.58
CA ALA A 40 12.32 -11.51 1.95
C ALA A 40 12.87 -10.11 2.21
N ILE A 41 12.24 -9.39 3.13
CA ILE A 41 12.69 -8.06 3.54
C ILE A 41 13.06 -8.12 5.02
N GLU A 42 14.29 -7.72 5.34
CA GLU A 42 14.72 -7.56 6.74
C GLU A 42 13.85 -6.51 7.46
N VAL A 43 13.32 -6.89 8.62
CA VAL A 43 12.45 -6.05 9.46
C VAL A 43 13.11 -4.70 9.80
N ALA A 44 14.44 -4.65 9.90
CA ALA A 44 15.21 -3.44 10.17
C ALA A 44 15.10 -2.36 9.07
N ASN A 45 14.88 -2.78 7.81
CA ASN A 45 14.72 -1.90 6.66
C ASN A 45 13.25 -1.75 6.23
N TYR A 46 12.31 -2.34 6.99
CA TYR A 46 10.88 -2.24 6.74
C TYR A 46 10.27 -1.13 7.61
N PRO A 47 9.95 0.06 7.07
CA PRO A 47 9.24 1.05 7.84
C PRO A 47 7.89 0.47 8.27
N LYS A 48 7.72 0.33 9.58
CA LYS A 48 6.59 -0.29 10.30
C LYS A 48 5.20 0.28 9.95
N TYR A 49 5.14 1.26 9.06
CA TYR A 49 3.96 2.05 8.72
C TYR A 49 3.54 1.94 7.24
N ILE A 50 4.22 1.21 6.36
CA ILE A 50 3.85 1.19 4.92
C ILE A 50 2.49 0.53 4.66
N ILE A 51 2.13 -0.50 5.43
CA ILE A 51 1.10 -1.47 5.04
C ILE A 51 -0.35 -0.94 5.06
N PRO A 52 -0.79 0.04 5.88
CA PRO A 52 -2.11 0.61 5.64
C PRO A 52 -2.08 1.71 4.56
N TYR A 53 -0.99 2.47 4.43
CA TYR A 53 -1.00 3.71 3.65
C TYR A 53 -0.83 3.49 2.15
N THR A 54 -0.03 2.51 1.73
CA THR A 54 0.13 2.18 0.30
C THR A 54 -1.16 1.70 -0.35
N PRO A 55 -1.88 0.68 0.17
CA PRO A 55 -3.12 0.20 -0.45
C PRO A 55 -4.24 1.26 -0.40
N MET A 56 -4.29 2.08 0.66
CA MET A 56 -5.22 3.23 0.72
C MET A 56 -4.93 4.26 -0.37
N CYS A 57 -3.66 4.67 -0.53
CA CYS A 57 -3.26 5.62 -1.57
C CYS A 57 -3.58 5.10 -2.97
N ILE A 58 -3.33 3.81 -3.25
CA ILE A 58 -3.67 3.18 -4.53
C ILE A 58 -5.18 3.25 -4.77
N GLY A 59 -6.00 2.85 -3.78
CA GLY A 59 -7.45 2.89 -3.89
C GLY A 59 -7.98 4.28 -4.20
N ILE A 60 -7.52 5.30 -3.48
CA ILE A 60 -7.96 6.69 -3.67
C ILE A 60 -7.51 7.23 -5.04
N LEU A 61 -6.28 6.95 -5.47
CA LEU A 61 -5.78 7.37 -6.78
C LEU A 61 -6.53 6.71 -7.94
N VAL A 62 -6.79 5.41 -7.85
CA VAL A 62 -7.55 4.67 -8.87
C VAL A 62 -8.94 5.29 -9.02
N VAL A 63 -9.63 5.53 -7.91
CA VAL A 63 -10.96 6.17 -7.95
C VAL A 63 -10.87 7.59 -8.49
N ALA A 64 -9.88 8.39 -8.08
CA ALA A 64 -9.72 9.77 -8.52
C ALA A 64 -9.46 9.87 -10.03
N VAL A 65 -8.59 9.00 -10.57
CA VAL A 65 -8.27 8.94 -12.01
C VAL A 65 -9.47 8.43 -12.83
N LEU A 66 -10.19 7.42 -12.33
CA LEU A 66 -11.36 6.88 -13.01
C LEU A 66 -12.63 7.71 -12.80
N PHE A 67 -12.63 8.66 -11.85
CA PHE A 67 -13.80 9.48 -11.53
C PHE A 67 -14.45 10.18 -12.74
N PRO A 68 -13.72 10.81 -13.68
CA PRO A 68 -14.33 11.38 -14.89
C PRO A 68 -15.01 10.32 -15.77
N LEU A 69 -14.48 9.09 -15.80
CA LEU A 69 -15.07 7.98 -16.55
C LEU A 69 -16.32 7.43 -15.85
N LEU A 70 -16.25 7.23 -14.53
CA LEU A 70 -17.36 6.85 -13.66
C LEU A 70 -18.53 7.82 -13.77
N TYR A 71 -18.23 9.12 -13.76
CA TYR A 71 -19.24 10.16 -13.90
C TYR A 71 -19.93 10.12 -15.26
N LYS A 72 -19.18 9.81 -16.34
CA LYS A 72 -19.73 9.67 -17.69
C LYS A 72 -20.63 8.44 -17.83
N LEU A 73 -20.26 7.32 -17.22
CA LEU A 73 -20.94 6.03 -17.37
C LEU A 73 -22.15 5.89 -16.44
N PHE A 74 -21.98 6.18 -15.16
CA PHE A 74 -22.96 5.88 -14.11
C PHE A 74 -23.78 7.10 -13.66
N LYS A 75 -23.36 8.33 -14.03
CA LYS A 75 -24.02 9.60 -13.69
C LYS A 75 -24.43 9.68 -12.21
N LYS A 76 -25.69 9.39 -11.87
CA LYS A 76 -26.23 9.42 -10.50
C LYS A 76 -25.59 8.37 -9.57
N TYR A 77 -25.13 7.24 -10.12
CA TYR A 77 -24.50 6.16 -9.35
C TYR A 77 -22.99 6.28 -9.27
N SER A 78 -22.38 7.37 -9.77
CA SER A 78 -20.92 7.53 -9.81
C SER A 78 -20.28 7.49 -8.43
N MET A 79 -20.99 7.96 -7.40
CA MET A 79 -20.49 7.97 -6.02
C MET A 79 -20.42 6.56 -5.44
N VAL A 80 -21.49 5.76 -5.58
CA VAL A 80 -21.52 4.36 -5.12
C VAL A 80 -20.52 3.51 -5.90
N ALA A 81 -20.50 3.67 -7.23
CA ALA A 81 -19.56 2.94 -8.08
C ALA A 81 -18.09 3.28 -7.75
N GLY A 82 -17.80 4.55 -7.45
CA GLY A 82 -16.49 4.99 -6.98
C GLY A 82 -16.09 4.37 -5.64
N SER A 83 -17.02 4.33 -4.67
CA SER A 83 -16.77 3.69 -3.37
C SER A 83 -16.49 2.19 -3.51
N VAL A 84 -17.30 1.48 -4.30
CA VAL A 84 -17.10 0.05 -4.55
C VAL A 84 -15.75 -0.21 -5.21
N LEU A 85 -15.36 0.61 -6.21
CA LEU A 85 -14.05 0.51 -6.84
C LEU A 85 -12.90 0.81 -5.89
N GLY A 86 -13.05 1.80 -5.01
CA GLY A 86 -12.02 2.14 -4.02
C GLY A 86 -11.79 1.02 -3.02
N VAL A 87 -12.87 0.42 -2.52
CA VAL A 87 -12.79 -0.75 -1.62
C VAL A 87 -12.16 -1.93 -2.36
N ALA A 88 -12.59 -2.23 -3.59
CA ALA A 88 -12.02 -3.32 -4.37
C ALA A 88 -10.52 -3.12 -4.64
N ALA A 89 -10.10 -1.90 -5.00
CA ALA A 89 -8.69 -1.58 -5.24
C ALA A 89 -7.85 -1.65 -3.97
N PHE A 90 -8.39 -1.19 -2.83
CA PHE A 90 -7.76 -1.34 -1.52
C PHE A 90 -7.54 -2.82 -1.20
N TRP A 91 -8.58 -3.64 -1.32
CA TRP A 91 -8.53 -5.06 -0.99
C TRP A 91 -7.55 -5.84 -1.88
N LEU A 92 -7.55 -5.57 -3.20
CA LEU A 92 -6.59 -6.18 -4.12
C LEU A 92 -5.15 -5.81 -3.76
N SER A 93 -4.93 -4.56 -3.35
CA SER A 93 -3.60 -4.08 -2.96
C SER A 93 -3.17 -4.64 -1.61
N GLU A 94 -4.10 -4.79 -0.66
CA GLU A 94 -3.89 -5.43 0.63
C GLU A 94 -3.48 -6.88 0.44
N ILE A 95 -4.23 -7.67 -0.34
CA ILE A 95 -3.88 -9.06 -0.67
C ILE A 95 -2.49 -9.14 -1.31
N GLY A 96 -2.18 -8.25 -2.26
CA GLY A 96 -0.87 -8.22 -2.91
C GLY A 96 0.29 -7.94 -1.95
N LEU A 97 0.07 -7.07 -0.96
CA LEU A 97 1.07 -6.74 0.08
C LEU A 97 1.16 -7.82 1.16
N GLU A 98 0.06 -8.49 1.52
CA GLU A 98 0.06 -9.62 2.46
C GLU A 98 0.88 -10.81 1.95
N GLN A 99 0.97 -11.00 0.62
CA GLN A 99 1.81 -12.03 0.03
C GLN A 99 3.32 -11.77 0.23
N ILE A 100 3.71 -10.56 0.63
CA ILE A 100 5.10 -10.24 0.98
C ILE A 100 5.42 -10.91 2.32
N LYS A 101 6.00 -12.11 2.27
CA LYS A 101 6.53 -12.79 3.45
C LYS A 101 7.67 -11.96 4.05
N VAL A 102 7.35 -11.18 5.08
CA VAL A 102 8.36 -10.61 5.98
C VAL A 102 8.87 -11.77 6.82
N ILE A 103 10.06 -12.29 6.50
CA ILE A 103 10.73 -13.26 7.37
C ILE A 103 11.16 -12.48 8.62
N THR A 104 10.36 -12.59 9.68
CA THR A 104 10.75 -12.19 11.03
C THR A 104 11.87 -13.11 11.47
N GLY A 105 13.11 -12.66 11.27
CA GLY A 105 14.28 -13.24 11.92
C GLY A 105 14.23 -13.00 13.43
N TYR A 106 13.36 -13.71 14.12
CA TYR A 106 13.39 -13.89 15.57
C TYR A 106 13.17 -15.38 15.87
N THR A 107 14.22 -16.16 15.66
CA THR A 107 14.48 -17.31 16.53
C THR A 107 15.87 -17.13 17.11
N TYR A 108 16.00 -16.13 17.99
CA TYR A 108 16.97 -16.16 19.07
C TYR A 108 16.20 -16.14 20.37
N GLU A 109 15.67 -17.28 20.75
CA GLU A 109 15.47 -17.66 22.15
C GLU A 109 15.19 -19.17 22.17
N THR A 110 15.77 -19.87 23.14
CA THR A 110 15.67 -21.32 23.41
C THR A 110 16.77 -22.26 22.89
N THR A 111 18.05 -21.87 22.88
CA THR A 111 19.14 -22.89 22.91
C THR A 111 20.28 -22.60 23.91
N ILE A 112 20.52 -21.36 24.35
CA ILE A 112 21.70 -21.07 25.19
C ILE A 112 21.43 -21.25 26.71
N GLU A 113 20.18 -21.26 27.18
CA GLU A 113 19.90 -21.41 28.64
C GLU A 113 19.98 -22.87 29.15
N LYS A 114 20.16 -23.87 28.26
CA LYS A 114 20.25 -25.29 28.68
C LYS A 114 21.65 -25.90 28.67
N ILE A 115 22.71 -25.12 28.41
CA ILE A 115 24.08 -25.66 28.27
C ILE A 115 25.05 -25.10 29.34
N ALA A 116 24.62 -24.20 30.22
CA ALA A 116 25.45 -23.65 31.30
C ALA A 116 24.97 -24.07 32.69
N VAL A 117 24.80 -25.37 32.92
CA VAL A 117 24.98 -25.95 34.26
C VAL A 117 26.00 -27.08 34.10
N PRO A 118 27.27 -26.87 34.47
CA PRO A 118 28.23 -27.95 34.51
C PRO A 118 27.83 -28.89 35.65
N LEU A 119 27.76 -30.18 35.32
CA LEU A 119 27.89 -31.24 36.30
C LEU A 119 29.28 -31.09 36.93
N GLU A 120 29.33 -30.61 38.17
CA GLU A 120 30.42 -30.94 39.08
C GLU A 120 29.86 -31.80 40.21
N SER A 121 30.64 -32.84 40.47
CA SER A 121 30.49 -34.05 41.29
C SER A 121 29.97 -33.87 42.72
#